data_AF-A0A383R3S0-F1
#
_entry.id   AF-A0A383R3S0-F1
#
_cell.length_a   1.000
_cell.length_b   1.000
_cell.length_c   1.000
_cell.angle_alpha   90.00
_cell.angle_beta   90.00
_cell.angle_gamma   90.00
#
_symmetry.space_group_name_H-M   'P 1'
#
loop_
_entity.id
_entity.type
_entity.pdbx_description
1 polymer ?
#
loop_
_entity_poly.entity_id
_entity_poly.type
_entity_poly.pdbx_seq_one_letter_code
_entity_poly.pdbx_strand_id
1 'polypeptide(L)'
;MADTFVQDGHLNHLVKKAIAMGMKPERAIYAATYTPARRMRLYDRGAIAPNKVADFVLLSDVTQFRIASVYKHGRLAYEAGTAYEQERGERQFPSHFYESVKLQKLTAEDFQVAAEAADGEYLCRVMQVLNGTTNTKELHESVRVADGELKWQESSYGLIATFERYGKNGNRAYGLITGNTIKRGAIATTYSHDNHNLLVVGHSQADMALAANTVIADQGGFCVVDDGKVIAHIPLPVGGILSEEPFEEFGQAVKQLREAMESLGYEHYNPIMSLCTHSLPVSPALKLTDLGLIDVHAGQVVPLLVEKA
;
A
#
# COMPACT_ATOMS: atom_id res chain seq x y z
N MET A 1 3.93 -8.04 -4.11
CA MET A 1 2.58 -7.50 -4.39
C MET A 1 2.02 -8.31 -5.57
N ALA A 2 1.01 -7.86 -6.31
CA ALA A 2 0.46 -8.60 -7.45
C ALA A 2 1.55 -8.97 -8.48
N ASP A 3 2.49 -8.06 -8.74
CA ASP A 3 3.69 -8.26 -9.55
C ASP A 3 4.50 -9.51 -9.14
N THR A 4 4.77 -9.67 -7.84
CA THR A 4 5.48 -10.81 -7.28
C THR A 4 4.66 -12.09 -7.42
N PHE A 5 3.35 -12.03 -7.20
CA PHE A 5 2.49 -13.20 -7.30
C PHE A 5 2.38 -13.73 -8.73
N VAL A 6 2.38 -12.85 -9.74
CA VAL A 6 2.43 -13.23 -11.16
C VAL A 6 3.73 -14.00 -11.46
N GLN A 7 4.86 -13.58 -10.90
CA GLN A 7 6.16 -14.20 -11.16
C GLN A 7 6.37 -15.50 -10.36
N ASP A 8 6.08 -15.46 -9.07
CA ASP A 8 6.53 -16.47 -8.11
C ASP A 8 5.41 -17.46 -7.72
N GLY A 9 4.17 -16.99 -7.77
CA GLY A 9 3.01 -17.63 -7.15
C GLY A 9 2.74 -17.13 -5.73
N HIS A 10 1.68 -17.67 -5.12
CA HIS A 10 1.22 -17.32 -3.77
C HIS A 10 1.62 -18.42 -2.77
N LEU A 11 0.67 -19.18 -2.23
CA LEU A 11 0.95 -20.25 -1.28
C LEU A 11 1.82 -21.37 -1.88
N ASN A 12 1.65 -21.66 -3.18
CA ASN A 12 2.48 -22.63 -3.90
C ASN A 12 3.96 -22.24 -3.92
N HIS A 13 4.27 -20.94 -3.98
CA HIS A 13 5.64 -20.45 -3.87
C HIS A 13 6.23 -20.79 -2.49
N LEU A 14 5.47 -20.54 -1.42
CA LEU A 14 5.92 -20.81 -0.05
C LEU A 14 6.18 -22.30 0.18
N VAL A 15 5.33 -23.18 -0.38
CA VAL A 15 5.53 -24.63 -0.33
C VAL A 15 6.82 -25.03 -1.08
N LYS A 16 7.02 -24.54 -2.31
CA LYS A 16 8.25 -24.77 -3.10
C LYS A 16 9.49 -24.32 -2.35
N LYS A 17 9.45 -23.10 -1.78
CA LYS A 17 10.57 -22.52 -1.03
C LYS A 17 10.90 -23.32 0.22
N ALA A 18 9.89 -23.76 0.98
CA ALA A 18 10.09 -24.61 2.15
C ALA A 18 10.78 -25.93 1.79
N ILE A 19 10.36 -26.57 0.69
CA ILE A 19 10.97 -27.81 0.21
C ILE A 19 12.41 -27.58 -0.24
N ALA A 20 12.66 -26.52 -1.01
CA ALA A 20 14.01 -26.15 -1.46
C ALA A 20 14.97 -25.84 -0.29
N MET A 21 14.43 -25.36 0.84
CA MET A 21 15.18 -25.12 2.08
C MET A 21 15.35 -26.38 2.97
N GLY A 22 14.92 -27.56 2.49
CA GLY A 22 15.14 -28.85 3.14
C GLY A 22 13.94 -29.43 3.89
N MET A 23 12.77 -28.81 3.84
CA MET A 23 11.55 -29.42 4.39
C MET A 23 11.11 -30.61 3.52
N LYS A 24 10.81 -31.75 4.13
CA LYS A 24 10.23 -32.88 3.40
C LYS A 24 8.90 -32.48 2.73
N PRO A 25 8.65 -32.84 1.45
CA PRO A 25 7.44 -32.46 0.73
C PRO A 25 6.13 -32.78 1.46
N GLU A 26 6.05 -33.93 2.13
CA GLU A 26 4.87 -34.35 2.89
C GLU A 26 4.56 -33.38 4.03
N ARG A 27 5.60 -32.88 4.72
CA ARG A 27 5.43 -31.89 5.79
C ARG A 27 4.99 -30.54 5.25
N ALA A 28 5.55 -30.11 4.12
CA ALA A 28 5.18 -28.84 3.48
C ALA A 28 3.72 -28.89 3.00
N ILE A 29 3.32 -29.98 2.34
CA ILE A 29 1.94 -30.21 1.90
C ILE A 29 0.99 -30.26 3.09
N TYR A 30 1.32 -31.02 4.13
CA TYR A 30 0.50 -31.13 5.34
C TYR A 30 0.30 -29.77 6.03
N ALA A 31 1.37 -28.98 6.13
CA ALA A 31 1.31 -27.63 6.69
C ALA A 31 0.48 -26.66 5.86
N ALA A 32 0.44 -26.83 4.54
CA ALA A 32 -0.34 -25.98 3.62
C ALA A 32 -1.79 -26.44 3.41
N THR A 33 -2.18 -27.63 3.87
CA THR A 33 -3.50 -28.23 3.62
C THR A 33 -4.24 -28.58 4.91
N TYR A 34 -3.82 -29.67 5.57
CA TYR A 34 -4.53 -30.22 6.72
C TYR A 34 -4.52 -29.29 7.93
N THR A 35 -3.34 -28.75 8.29
CA THR A 35 -3.18 -27.87 9.46
C THR A 35 -4.08 -26.63 9.40
N PRO A 36 -4.08 -25.80 8.33
CA PRO A 36 -4.97 -24.65 8.24
C PRO A 36 -6.44 -25.05 8.21
N ALA A 37 -6.79 -26.15 7.51
CA ALA A 37 -8.17 -26.65 7.50
C ALA A 37 -8.66 -27.03 8.92
N ARG A 38 -7.83 -27.72 9.71
CA ARG A 38 -8.16 -28.03 11.12
C ARG A 38 -8.26 -26.77 11.97
N ARG A 39 -7.33 -25.83 11.82
CA ARG A 39 -7.31 -24.56 12.56
C ARG A 39 -8.56 -23.72 12.32
N MET A 40 -9.09 -23.76 11.10
CA MET A 40 -10.32 -23.06 10.67
C MET A 40 -11.58 -23.91 10.85
N ARG A 41 -11.49 -25.13 11.39
CA ARG A 41 -12.60 -26.10 11.55
C ARG A 41 -13.30 -26.46 10.23
N LEU A 42 -12.59 -26.38 9.11
CA LEU A 42 -13.05 -26.82 7.80
C LEU A 42 -12.85 -28.33 7.68
N TYR A 43 -13.77 -29.08 8.29
CA TYR A 43 -13.62 -30.53 8.46
C TYR A 43 -13.78 -31.32 7.16
N ASP A 44 -14.37 -30.71 6.15
CA ASP A 44 -14.69 -31.22 4.82
C ASP A 44 -13.50 -31.18 3.84
N ARG A 45 -12.39 -30.51 4.16
CA ARG A 45 -11.23 -30.34 3.26
C ARG A 45 -9.88 -30.42 3.98
N GLY A 46 -8.81 -30.29 3.18
CA GLY A 46 -7.41 -30.35 3.64
C GLY A 46 -6.83 -31.77 3.74
N ALA A 47 -7.56 -32.79 3.27
CA ALA A 47 -7.11 -34.17 3.18
C ALA A 47 -7.82 -34.90 2.03
N ILE A 48 -7.14 -35.89 1.44
CA ILE A 48 -7.72 -36.80 0.45
C ILE A 48 -8.29 -38.01 1.19
N ALA A 49 -9.62 -38.06 1.33
CA ALA A 49 -10.33 -39.14 2.00
C ALA A 49 -11.80 -39.20 1.56
N PRO A 50 -12.52 -40.32 1.77
CA PRO A 50 -13.96 -40.39 1.56
C PRO A 50 -14.70 -39.29 2.33
N ASN A 51 -15.80 -38.79 1.75
CA ASN A 51 -16.64 -37.72 2.31
C ASN A 51 -15.91 -36.38 2.53
N LYS A 52 -14.84 -36.12 1.75
CA LYS A 52 -14.20 -34.80 1.65
C LYS A 52 -14.54 -34.14 0.33
N VAL A 53 -14.47 -32.81 0.31
CA VAL A 53 -14.56 -32.04 -0.92
C VAL A 53 -13.39 -32.43 -1.82
N ALA A 54 -13.70 -32.71 -3.09
CA ALA A 54 -12.73 -33.08 -4.11
C ALA A 54 -11.94 -31.86 -4.62
N ASP A 55 -11.25 -31.18 -3.70
CA ASP A 55 -10.29 -30.12 -3.99
C ASP A 55 -8.89 -30.70 -3.87
N PHE A 56 -8.20 -30.88 -5.00
CA PHE A 56 -6.88 -31.51 -5.03
C PHE A 56 -6.02 -31.00 -6.19
N VAL A 57 -4.71 -31.19 -6.05
CA VAL A 57 -3.73 -30.91 -7.08
C VAL A 57 -3.01 -32.19 -7.47
N LEU A 58 -2.79 -32.41 -8.76
CA LEU A 58 -1.91 -33.45 -9.25
C LEU A 58 -0.54 -32.82 -9.52
N LEU A 59 0.51 -33.43 -8.98
CA LEU A 59 1.89 -32.97 -9.15
C LEU A 59 2.60 -33.88 -10.15
N SER A 60 3.26 -33.31 -11.15
CA SER A 60 4.17 -34.07 -12.02
C SER A 60 5.52 -34.34 -11.36
N ASP A 61 5.87 -33.53 -10.35
CA ASP A 61 7.09 -33.67 -9.54
C ASP A 61 6.82 -33.15 -8.13
N VAL A 62 6.92 -34.03 -7.14
CA VAL A 62 6.67 -33.70 -5.72
C VAL A 62 7.85 -32.94 -5.08
N THR A 63 9.07 -33.19 -5.53
CA THR A 63 10.29 -32.55 -5.01
C THR A 63 10.39 -31.10 -5.47
N GLN A 64 10.02 -30.83 -6.72
CA GLN A 64 9.96 -29.47 -7.27
C GLN A 64 8.58 -28.82 -7.09
N PHE A 65 7.62 -29.56 -6.53
CA PHE A 65 6.22 -29.16 -6.36
C PHE A 65 5.62 -28.58 -7.67
N ARG A 66 5.85 -29.29 -8.79
CA ARG A 66 5.37 -28.91 -10.11
C ARG A 66 3.92 -29.39 -10.28
N ILE A 67 2.99 -28.45 -10.41
CA ILE A 67 1.56 -28.72 -10.56
C ILE A 67 1.28 -29.10 -12.02
N ALA A 68 0.67 -30.28 -12.22
CA ALA A 68 0.20 -30.74 -13.52
C ALA A 68 -1.26 -30.34 -13.75
N SER A 69 -2.12 -30.48 -12.74
CA SER A 69 -3.52 -30.06 -12.81
C SER A 69 -4.10 -29.74 -11.44
N VAL A 70 -5.15 -28.92 -11.43
CA VAL A 70 -5.90 -28.52 -10.23
C VAL A 70 -7.36 -28.87 -10.42
N TYR A 71 -7.94 -29.49 -9.41
CA TYR A 71 -9.35 -29.85 -9.35
C TYR A 71 -10.04 -29.09 -8.22
N LYS A 72 -11.20 -28.51 -8.52
CA LYS A 72 -12.07 -27.80 -7.59
C LYS A 72 -13.44 -28.46 -7.61
N HIS A 73 -13.92 -28.95 -6.48
CA HIS A 73 -15.16 -29.74 -6.39
C HIS A 73 -15.22 -30.89 -7.40
N GLY A 74 -14.09 -31.55 -7.65
CA GLY A 74 -13.95 -32.66 -8.59
C GLY A 74 -13.94 -32.26 -10.06
N ARG A 75 -13.99 -30.97 -10.39
CA ARG A 75 -13.92 -30.44 -11.75
C ARG A 75 -12.53 -29.91 -12.04
N LEU A 76 -12.02 -30.20 -13.24
CA LEU A 76 -10.75 -29.66 -13.70
C LEU A 76 -10.85 -28.13 -13.79
N ALA A 77 -9.98 -27.43 -13.06
CA ALA A 77 -9.92 -25.97 -12.98
C ALA A 77 -8.65 -25.41 -13.65
N TYR A 78 -7.59 -26.22 -13.74
CA TYR A 78 -6.34 -25.86 -14.39
C TYR A 78 -5.63 -27.13 -14.89
N GLU A 79 -5.00 -27.04 -16.05
CA GLU A 79 -4.11 -28.06 -16.61
C GLU A 79 -2.87 -27.40 -17.22
N ALA A 80 -1.69 -27.92 -16.87
CA ALA A 80 -0.42 -27.39 -17.34
C ALA A 80 -0.31 -27.49 -18.87
N GLY A 81 0.10 -26.39 -19.51
CA GLY A 81 0.19 -26.29 -20.96
C GLY A 81 -1.10 -25.85 -21.65
N THR A 82 -2.21 -25.75 -20.91
CA THR A 82 -3.44 -25.12 -21.41
C THR A 82 -3.37 -23.62 -21.18
N ALA A 83 -3.65 -22.83 -22.22
CA ALA A 83 -3.76 -21.38 -22.08
C ALA A 83 -4.92 -21.05 -21.13
N TYR A 84 -4.67 -20.16 -20.19
CA TYR A 84 -5.68 -19.64 -19.28
C TYR A 84 -5.84 -18.15 -19.57
N GLU A 85 -7.04 -17.75 -19.94
CA GLU A 85 -7.42 -16.35 -20.07
C GLU A 85 -8.42 -16.03 -18.96
N GLN A 86 -8.11 -15.03 -18.15
CA GLN A 86 -9.02 -14.58 -17.11
C GLN A 86 -10.19 -13.84 -17.76
N GLU A 87 -11.42 -14.31 -17.49
CA GLU A 87 -12.62 -13.58 -17.91
C GLU A 87 -12.68 -12.21 -17.21
N ARG A 88 -12.88 -11.16 -18.00
CA ARG A 88 -13.11 -9.80 -17.49
C ARG A 88 -14.57 -9.70 -17.05
N GLY A 89 -14.78 -9.55 -15.74
CA GLY A 89 -16.08 -9.17 -15.19
C GLY A 89 -16.04 -7.68 -14.82
N GLU A 90 -16.90 -6.87 -15.42
CA GLU A 90 -17.02 -5.46 -15.04
C GLU A 90 -18.02 -5.32 -13.89
N ARG A 91 -17.67 -4.46 -12.93
CA ARG A 91 -18.57 -4.02 -11.85
C ARG A 91 -19.16 -5.17 -11.03
N GLN A 92 -18.32 -6.05 -10.50
CA GLN A 92 -18.74 -7.24 -9.75
C GLN A 92 -19.17 -6.93 -8.30
N PHE A 93 -18.96 -5.69 -7.85
CA PHE A 93 -19.35 -5.22 -6.51
C PHE A 93 -20.63 -4.36 -6.54
N PRO A 94 -21.32 -4.17 -5.41
CA PRO A 94 -22.40 -3.19 -5.32
C PRO A 94 -21.92 -1.77 -5.69
N SER A 95 -22.80 -0.98 -6.32
CA SER A 95 -22.46 0.35 -6.88
C SER A 95 -21.74 1.28 -5.90
N HIS A 96 -22.13 1.28 -4.62
CA HIS A 96 -21.53 2.15 -3.61
C HIS A 96 -20.04 1.86 -3.33
N PHE A 97 -19.51 0.69 -3.69
CA PHE A 97 -18.06 0.43 -3.61
C PHE A 97 -17.28 1.24 -4.64
N TYR A 98 -17.86 1.52 -5.81
CA TYR A 98 -17.24 2.32 -6.87
C TYR A 98 -17.32 3.82 -6.64
N GLU A 99 -18.00 4.25 -5.58
CA GLU A 99 -18.18 5.66 -5.23
C GLU A 99 -17.63 5.95 -3.83
N SER A 100 -16.56 5.27 -3.46
CA SER A 100 -16.02 5.28 -2.08
C SER A 100 -15.22 6.54 -1.73
N VAL A 101 -14.73 7.29 -2.74
CA VAL A 101 -13.98 8.53 -2.52
C VAL A 101 -14.95 9.71 -2.54
N LYS A 102 -15.30 10.20 -1.36
CA LYS A 102 -16.16 11.36 -1.09
C LYS A 102 -15.32 12.58 -0.70
N LEU A 103 -14.37 12.93 -1.56
CA LEU A 103 -13.45 14.07 -1.38
C LEU A 103 -13.52 14.97 -2.63
N GLN A 104 -13.60 16.28 -2.41
CA GLN A 104 -13.54 17.25 -3.51
C GLN A 104 -12.12 17.32 -4.10
N LYS A 105 -11.99 17.83 -5.33
CA LYS A 105 -10.68 18.10 -5.92
C LYS A 105 -9.86 19.02 -5.01
N LEU A 106 -8.58 18.71 -4.89
CA LEU A 106 -7.62 19.49 -4.12
C LEU A 106 -6.88 20.47 -5.04
N THR A 107 -6.43 21.59 -4.50
CA THR A 107 -5.56 22.56 -5.18
C THR A 107 -4.16 22.55 -4.56
N ALA A 108 -3.21 23.31 -5.13
CA ALA A 108 -1.85 23.40 -4.58
C ALA A 108 -1.87 24.02 -3.17
N GLU A 109 -2.80 24.93 -2.90
CA GLU A 109 -3.01 25.59 -1.62
C GLU A 109 -3.45 24.61 -0.52
N ASP A 110 -4.09 23.49 -0.88
CA ASP A 110 -4.42 22.42 0.08
C ASP A 110 -3.18 21.70 0.64
N PHE A 111 -1.99 21.97 0.09
CA PHE A 111 -0.69 21.48 0.56
C PHE A 111 0.16 22.61 1.19
N GLN A 112 -0.45 23.78 1.46
CA GLN A 112 0.11 24.77 2.37
C GLN A 112 -0.18 24.36 3.81
N VAL A 113 0.83 24.46 4.67
CA VAL A 113 0.72 24.09 6.07
C VAL A 113 0.64 25.38 6.88
N ALA A 114 -0.58 25.76 7.27
CA ALA A 114 -0.79 26.88 8.16
C ALA A 114 -0.07 26.65 9.50
N ALA A 115 0.59 27.69 9.99
CA ALA A 115 1.32 27.68 11.25
C ALA A 115 0.84 28.85 12.12
N GLU A 116 0.20 28.54 13.25
CA GLU A 116 -0.17 29.52 14.27
C GLU A 116 1.04 29.89 15.13
N ALA A 117 2.09 30.40 14.50
CA ALA A 117 3.36 30.74 15.13
C ALA A 117 3.93 32.03 14.51
N ALA A 118 4.74 32.75 15.29
CA ALA A 118 5.45 33.92 14.77
C ALA A 118 6.54 33.52 13.79
N ASP A 119 6.95 34.43 12.90
CA ASP A 119 8.05 34.17 11.97
C ASP A 119 9.33 33.74 12.72
N GLY A 120 10.00 32.72 12.18
CA GLY A 120 11.24 32.18 12.75
C GLY A 120 11.51 30.73 12.39
N GLU A 121 12.57 30.17 12.96
CA GLU A 121 12.91 28.75 12.84
C GLU A 121 12.23 27.94 13.96
N TYR A 122 11.66 26.79 13.62
CA TYR A 122 10.97 25.91 14.56
C TYR A 122 11.44 24.48 14.42
N LEU A 123 11.66 23.81 15.55
CA LEU A 123 11.82 22.37 15.58
C LEU A 123 10.49 21.71 15.25
N CYS A 124 10.47 20.99 14.13
CA CYS A 124 9.31 20.29 13.62
C CYS A 124 9.51 18.78 13.70
N ARG A 125 8.44 18.03 13.97
CA ARG A 125 8.46 16.57 13.93
C ARG A 125 8.55 16.08 12.49
N VAL A 126 9.61 15.33 12.19
CA VAL A 126 9.84 14.72 10.88
C VAL A 126 9.78 13.19 11.01
N MET A 127 8.94 12.57 10.18
CA MET A 127 8.85 11.13 10.03
C MET A 127 10.01 10.63 9.16
N GLN A 128 10.98 9.94 9.74
CA GLN A 128 12.04 9.29 8.99
C GLN A 128 11.63 7.87 8.60
N VAL A 129 11.55 7.63 7.29
CA VAL A 129 11.35 6.31 6.68
C VAL A 129 12.65 5.53 6.69
N LEU A 130 12.59 4.26 7.07
CA LEU A 130 13.74 3.36 7.13
C LEU A 130 13.62 2.25 6.08
N ASN A 131 14.74 1.90 5.44
CA ASN A 131 14.81 0.71 4.59
C ASN A 131 14.70 -0.57 5.46
N GLY A 132 14.08 -1.62 4.91
CA GLY A 132 14.01 -2.94 5.55
C GLY A 132 12.92 -3.09 6.62
N THR A 133 12.16 -2.04 6.95
CA THR A 133 11.13 -2.08 7.98
C THR A 133 10.01 -1.08 7.74
N THR A 134 8.81 -1.37 8.24
CA THR A 134 7.68 -0.43 8.26
C THR A 134 7.73 0.53 9.46
N ASN A 135 8.71 0.32 10.37
CA ASN A 135 8.94 1.24 11.47
C ASN A 135 9.50 2.57 10.97
N THR A 136 9.04 3.66 11.57
CA THR A 136 9.58 5.00 11.36
C THR A 136 10.40 5.44 12.58
N LYS A 137 11.27 6.41 12.38
CA LYS A 137 11.85 7.19 13.48
C LYS A 137 11.26 8.59 13.47
N GLU A 138 11.21 9.18 14.65
CA GLU A 138 10.95 10.59 14.80
C GLU A 138 12.27 11.36 14.86
N LEU A 139 12.35 12.45 14.11
CA LEU A 139 13.39 13.47 14.22
C LEU A 139 12.75 14.81 14.55
N HIS A 140 13.48 15.70 15.20
CA HIS A 140 13.09 17.10 15.41
C HIS A 140 14.06 17.98 14.65
N GLU A 141 13.58 18.66 13.62
CA GLU A 141 14.42 19.36 12.65
C GLU A 141 13.93 20.79 12.41
N SER A 142 14.86 21.71 12.17
CA SER A 142 14.54 23.13 11.97
C SER A 142 13.88 23.35 10.62
N VAL A 143 12.70 23.97 10.63
CA VAL A 143 12.02 24.47 9.44
C VAL A 143 11.47 25.85 9.71
N ARG A 144 11.64 26.73 8.72
CA ARG A 144 11.19 28.12 8.79
C ARG A 144 9.67 28.23 8.76
N VAL A 145 9.13 29.05 9.64
CA VAL A 145 7.78 29.62 9.59
C VAL A 145 7.89 31.07 9.14
N ALA A 146 7.09 31.46 8.14
CA ALA A 146 6.99 32.83 7.67
C ALA A 146 5.59 33.07 7.09
N ASP A 147 5.04 34.27 7.28
CA ASP A 147 3.73 34.67 6.74
C ASP A 147 2.57 33.75 7.20
N GLY A 148 2.67 33.20 8.42
CA GLY A 148 1.66 32.28 8.97
C GLY A 148 1.69 30.87 8.37
N GLU A 149 2.77 30.48 7.69
CA GLU A 149 2.92 29.17 7.04
C GLU A 149 4.27 28.52 7.37
N LEU A 150 4.27 27.19 7.47
CA LEU A 150 5.49 26.40 7.48
C LEU A 150 6.05 26.31 6.04
N LYS A 151 7.23 26.89 5.82
CA LYS A 151 7.91 26.92 4.51
C LYS A 151 8.63 25.61 4.20
N TRP A 152 7.89 24.51 4.22
CA TRP A 152 8.43 23.17 4.05
C TRP A 152 9.13 22.95 2.69
N GLN A 153 8.67 23.62 1.62
CA GLN A 153 9.32 23.55 0.30
C GLN A 153 10.70 24.23 0.25
N GLU A 154 11.03 25.09 1.22
CA GLU A 154 12.37 25.67 1.38
C GLU A 154 13.32 24.73 2.14
N SER A 155 12.79 23.63 2.71
CA SER A 155 13.55 22.64 3.46
C SER A 155 13.97 21.45 2.58
N SER A 156 14.77 20.54 3.14
CA SER A 156 15.12 19.26 2.49
C SER A 156 14.09 18.15 2.72
N TYR A 157 13.00 18.45 3.43
CA TYR A 157 11.97 17.49 3.82
C TYR A 157 10.79 17.52 2.84
N GLY A 158 10.23 16.34 2.57
CA GLY A 158 8.96 16.26 1.86
C GLY A 158 7.80 16.57 2.80
N LEU A 159 6.65 16.91 2.22
CA LEU A 159 5.38 16.93 2.93
C LEU A 159 4.72 15.56 2.83
N ILE A 160 4.17 15.07 3.94
CA ILE A 160 3.21 13.96 3.97
C ILE A 160 1.88 14.52 4.46
N ALA A 161 0.80 14.24 3.74
CA ALA A 161 -0.52 14.77 4.01
C ALA A 161 -1.58 13.67 3.93
N THR A 162 -2.53 13.68 4.85
CA THR A 162 -3.68 12.77 4.88
C THR A 162 -4.97 13.56 4.82
N PHE A 163 -5.86 13.21 3.89
CA PHE A 163 -7.17 13.82 3.71
C PHE A 163 -8.27 12.79 3.95
N GLU A 164 -9.20 13.10 4.87
CA GLU A 164 -10.34 12.24 5.10
C GLU A 164 -11.21 12.18 3.84
N ARG A 165 -11.45 10.96 3.34
CA ARG A 165 -12.10 10.76 2.04
C ARG A 165 -13.47 10.09 2.09
N TYR A 166 -13.98 9.76 3.28
CA TYR A 166 -15.30 9.13 3.43
C TYR A 166 -16.43 10.16 3.58
N GLY A 167 -16.11 11.45 3.61
CA GLY A 167 -17.08 12.54 3.72
C GLY A 167 -17.73 12.59 5.10
N LYS A 168 -17.01 12.16 6.14
CA LYS A 168 -17.53 12.07 7.51
C LYS A 168 -17.16 13.29 8.35
N ASN A 169 -15.92 13.75 8.26
CA ASN A 169 -15.40 14.81 9.12
C ASN A 169 -14.65 15.89 8.33
N GLY A 170 -14.18 15.59 7.11
CA GLY A 170 -13.43 16.55 6.29
C GLY A 170 -12.05 16.89 6.86
N ASN A 171 -11.55 16.11 7.81
CA ASN A 171 -10.27 16.32 8.47
C ASN A 171 -9.11 16.23 7.47
N ARG A 172 -8.07 17.00 7.78
CA ARG A 172 -6.82 17.05 7.03
C ARG A 172 -5.66 17.16 8.01
N ALA A 173 -4.59 16.47 7.71
CA ALA A 173 -3.42 16.44 8.56
C ALA A 173 -2.14 16.49 7.74
N TYR A 174 -1.12 17.10 8.31
CA TYR A 174 0.17 17.33 7.66
C TYR A 174 1.31 16.87 8.56
N GLY A 175 2.39 16.41 7.94
CA GLY A 175 3.64 16.07 8.58
C GLY A 175 4.81 16.29 7.64
N LEU A 176 6.02 16.30 8.17
CA LEU A 176 7.25 16.29 7.37
C LEU A 176 7.77 14.85 7.26
N ILE A 177 8.40 14.53 6.13
CA ILE A 177 8.91 13.18 5.86
C ILE A 177 10.30 13.19 5.23
N THR A 178 11.14 12.23 5.64
CA THR A 178 12.51 12.07 5.15
C THR A 178 12.97 10.60 5.18
N GLY A 179 14.26 10.35 4.98
CA GLY A 179 14.85 9.01 4.99
C GLY A 179 14.65 8.30 3.66
N ASN A 180 14.33 7.00 3.67
CA ASN A 180 14.25 6.18 2.45
C ASN A 180 12.95 6.34 1.63
N THR A 181 12.33 7.52 1.68
CA THR A 181 11.18 7.92 0.85
C THR A 181 11.65 8.67 -0.42
N ILE A 182 10.71 9.09 -1.26
CA ILE A 182 10.98 9.91 -2.46
C ILE A 182 11.72 11.21 -2.14
N LYS A 183 12.50 11.68 -3.11
CA LYS A 183 13.36 12.88 -3.02
C LYS A 183 12.89 14.04 -3.90
N ARG A 184 11.95 13.78 -4.80
CA ARG A 184 11.32 14.74 -5.71
C ARG A 184 9.95 14.19 -6.12
N GLY A 185 9.17 15.00 -6.83
CA GLY A 185 7.86 14.60 -7.32
C GLY A 185 6.84 14.38 -6.20
N ALA A 186 5.81 13.60 -6.50
CA ALA A 186 4.78 13.24 -5.53
C ALA A 186 4.21 11.84 -5.76
N ILE A 187 3.68 11.24 -4.70
CA ILE A 187 2.91 10.00 -4.72
C ILE A 187 1.60 10.22 -3.96
N ALA A 188 0.48 9.81 -4.54
CA ALA A 188 -0.82 9.77 -3.85
C ALA A 188 -1.37 8.35 -3.84
N THR A 189 -2.07 7.97 -2.76
CA THR A 189 -2.78 6.69 -2.68
C THR A 189 -3.98 6.71 -1.73
N THR A 190 -5.00 5.90 -2.02
CA THR A 190 -6.09 5.58 -1.08
C THR A 190 -5.92 4.21 -0.42
N TYR A 191 -4.92 3.43 -0.84
CA TYR A 191 -4.53 2.18 -0.20
C TYR A 191 -3.59 2.46 0.97
N SER A 192 -4.09 3.20 1.98
CA SER A 192 -3.29 3.67 3.12
C SER A 192 -3.68 2.98 4.42
N HIS A 193 -2.95 1.96 4.82
CA HIS A 193 -3.31 1.09 5.95
C HIS A 193 -3.46 1.87 7.27
N ASP A 194 -4.45 1.61 8.12
CA ASP A 194 -5.70 0.85 7.88
C ASP A 194 -6.93 1.78 7.81
N ASN A 195 -6.73 3.10 7.91
CA ASN A 195 -7.80 4.07 7.76
C ASN A 195 -8.21 4.25 6.29
N HIS A 196 -7.33 3.92 5.35
CA HIS A 196 -7.49 4.07 3.90
C HIS A 196 -8.01 5.45 3.50
N ASN A 197 -7.55 6.50 4.18
CA ASN A 197 -7.73 7.88 3.73
C ASN A 197 -6.82 8.18 2.53
N LEU A 198 -7.04 9.31 1.85
CA LEU A 198 -6.11 9.74 0.81
C LEU A 198 -4.81 10.19 1.47
N LEU A 199 -3.72 9.47 1.19
CA LEU A 199 -2.37 9.79 1.62
C LEU A 199 -1.59 10.36 0.44
N VAL A 200 -0.90 11.47 0.64
CA VAL A 200 -0.06 12.12 -0.36
C VAL A 200 1.30 12.43 0.24
N VAL A 201 2.37 12.08 -0.47
CA VAL A 201 3.76 12.42 -0.12
C VAL A 201 4.36 13.17 -1.30
N GLY A 202 5.07 14.27 -1.07
CA GLY A 202 5.70 14.98 -2.17
C GLY A 202 6.62 16.13 -1.77
N HIS A 203 7.32 16.66 -2.78
CA HIS A 203 8.27 17.77 -2.66
C HIS A 203 7.81 19.03 -3.39
N SER A 204 6.63 19.01 -3.99
CA SER A 204 6.04 20.13 -4.72
C SER A 204 4.52 20.11 -4.55
N GLN A 205 3.93 21.25 -4.15
CA GLN A 205 2.49 21.38 -4.01
C GLN A 205 1.73 21.06 -5.31
N ALA A 206 2.28 21.46 -6.45
CA ALA A 206 1.67 21.22 -7.76
C ALA A 206 1.63 19.73 -8.11
N ASP A 207 2.72 19.01 -7.89
CA ASP A 207 2.79 17.57 -8.14
C ASP A 207 1.89 16.78 -7.19
N MET A 208 1.84 17.21 -5.91
CA MET A 208 0.96 16.62 -4.90
C MET A 208 -0.52 16.78 -5.28
N ALA A 209 -0.93 17.97 -5.73
CA ALA A 209 -2.29 18.22 -6.19
C ALA A 209 -2.63 17.40 -7.44
N LEU A 210 -1.71 17.29 -8.40
CA LEU A 210 -1.91 16.45 -9.59
C LEU A 210 -2.06 14.97 -9.22
N ALA A 211 -1.18 14.45 -8.37
CA ALA A 211 -1.22 13.05 -7.93
C ALA A 211 -2.53 12.75 -7.19
N ALA A 212 -2.89 13.60 -6.22
CA ALA A 212 -4.12 13.48 -5.44
C ALA A 212 -5.37 13.50 -6.32
N ASN A 213 -5.46 14.46 -7.24
CA ASN A 213 -6.63 14.61 -8.09
C ASN A 213 -6.78 13.50 -9.12
N THR A 214 -5.68 12.91 -9.59
CA THR A 214 -5.72 11.71 -10.43
C THR A 214 -6.37 10.55 -9.66
N VAL A 215 -5.91 10.31 -8.43
CA VAL A 215 -6.48 9.26 -7.55
C VAL A 215 -7.94 9.55 -7.19
N ILE A 216 -8.31 10.80 -6.92
CA ILE A 216 -9.70 11.19 -6.62
C ILE A 216 -10.62 10.94 -7.83
N ALA A 217 -10.16 11.32 -9.03
CA ALA A 217 -10.93 11.18 -10.27
C ALA A 217 -11.29 9.71 -10.57
N ASP A 218 -10.36 8.79 -10.31
CA ASP A 218 -10.53 7.36 -10.57
C ASP A 218 -11.08 6.56 -9.37
N GLN A 219 -11.64 7.25 -8.37
CA GLN A 219 -12.27 6.65 -7.19
C GLN A 219 -11.31 5.79 -6.35
N GLY A 220 -10.04 6.19 -6.32
CA GLY A 220 -8.98 5.62 -5.54
C GLY A 220 -7.95 4.88 -6.39
N GLY A 221 -6.79 4.59 -5.80
CA GLY A 221 -5.65 4.10 -6.56
C GLY A 221 -4.30 4.51 -6.00
N PHE A 222 -3.33 4.51 -6.89
CA PHE A 222 -1.99 5.08 -6.72
C PHE A 222 -1.66 5.97 -7.90
N CYS A 223 -1.05 7.12 -7.66
CA CYS A 223 -0.50 7.98 -8.71
C CYS A 223 0.89 8.45 -8.31
N VAL A 224 1.83 8.43 -9.26
CA VAL A 224 3.19 8.95 -9.11
C VAL A 224 3.39 10.04 -10.14
N VAL A 225 3.85 11.20 -9.69
CA VAL A 225 4.07 12.40 -10.49
C VAL A 225 5.52 12.85 -10.35
N ASP A 226 6.13 13.26 -11.46
CA ASP A 226 7.43 13.94 -11.50
C ASP A 226 7.32 15.15 -12.44
N ASP A 227 7.57 16.35 -11.94
CA ASP A 227 7.64 17.58 -12.74
C ASP A 227 6.37 17.82 -13.58
N GLY A 228 5.21 17.78 -12.93
CA GLY A 228 3.90 17.99 -13.54
C GLY A 228 3.40 16.87 -14.44
N LYS A 229 4.07 15.71 -14.48
CA LYS A 229 3.70 14.56 -15.33
C LYS A 229 3.39 13.34 -14.49
N VAL A 230 2.25 12.72 -14.76
CA VAL A 230 1.94 11.37 -14.23
C VAL A 230 2.85 10.36 -14.91
N ILE A 231 3.75 9.74 -14.13
CA ILE A 231 4.71 8.74 -14.62
C ILE A 231 4.27 7.30 -14.32
N ALA A 232 3.38 7.11 -13.35
CA ALA A 232 2.67 5.84 -13.12
C ALA A 232 1.32 6.10 -12.45
N HIS A 233 0.31 5.33 -12.83
CA HIS A 233 -1.02 5.41 -12.23
C HIS A 233 -1.69 4.04 -12.22
N ILE A 234 -2.30 3.66 -11.10
CA ILE A 234 -3.08 2.42 -10.96
C ILE A 234 -4.42 2.77 -10.33
N PRO A 235 -5.53 2.68 -11.06
CA PRO A 235 -6.86 2.84 -10.48
C PRO A 235 -7.21 1.64 -9.59
N LEU A 236 -7.81 1.91 -8.44
CA LEU A 236 -8.34 0.91 -7.49
C LEU A 236 -9.81 1.26 -7.16
N PRO A 237 -10.72 1.26 -8.15
CA PRO A 237 -12.03 1.90 -8.02
C PRO A 237 -12.94 1.23 -6.99
N VAL A 238 -12.71 -0.05 -6.67
CA VAL A 238 -13.52 -0.78 -5.69
C VAL A 238 -13.02 -0.45 -4.28
N GLY A 239 -13.80 0.36 -3.55
CA GLY A 239 -13.46 0.82 -2.20
C GLY A 239 -12.25 1.74 -2.14
N GLY A 240 -11.70 2.15 -3.28
CA GLY A 240 -10.40 2.83 -3.37
C GLY A 240 -9.21 1.93 -3.04
N ILE A 241 -9.38 0.60 -3.03
CA ILE A 241 -8.37 -0.35 -2.55
C ILE A 241 -8.24 -1.62 -3.39
N LEU A 242 -9.20 -1.93 -4.26
CA LEU A 242 -9.15 -3.11 -5.12
C LEU A 242 -9.32 -2.72 -6.60
N SER A 243 -8.70 -3.51 -7.47
CA SER A 243 -8.91 -3.49 -8.92
C SER A 243 -9.58 -4.79 -9.37
N GLU A 244 -10.36 -4.69 -10.45
CA GLU A 244 -10.97 -5.83 -11.15
C GLU A 244 -10.24 -6.15 -12.47
N GLU A 245 -9.13 -5.45 -12.76
CA GLU A 245 -8.30 -5.74 -13.93
C GLU A 245 -7.74 -7.16 -13.89
N PRO A 246 -7.47 -7.78 -15.07
CA PRO A 246 -6.83 -9.08 -15.14
C PRO A 246 -5.53 -9.11 -14.34
N PHE A 247 -5.30 -10.23 -13.64
CA PHE A 247 -4.24 -10.33 -12.65
C PHE A 247 -2.83 -10.10 -13.23
N GLU A 248 -2.56 -10.59 -14.44
CA GLU A 248 -1.28 -10.39 -15.11
C GLU A 248 -1.06 -8.93 -15.53
N GLU A 249 -2.09 -8.28 -16.07
CA GLU A 249 -2.06 -6.87 -16.47
C GLU A 249 -1.87 -5.97 -15.24
N PHE A 250 -2.63 -6.24 -14.18
CA PHE A 250 -2.50 -5.54 -12.91
C PHE A 250 -1.12 -5.75 -12.27
N GLY A 251 -0.56 -6.96 -12.36
CA GLY A 251 0.79 -7.26 -11.89
C GLY A 251 1.85 -6.43 -12.62
N GLN A 252 1.74 -6.25 -13.95
CA GLN A 252 2.64 -5.37 -14.70
C GLN A 252 2.48 -3.90 -14.30
N ALA A 253 1.24 -3.43 -14.10
CA ALA A 253 0.99 -2.07 -13.63
C ALA A 253 1.62 -1.83 -12.24
N VAL A 254 1.47 -2.78 -11.30
CA VAL A 254 2.10 -2.71 -9.97
C VAL A 254 3.62 -2.67 -10.05
N LYS A 255 4.22 -3.43 -10.99
CA LYS A 255 5.66 -3.38 -11.24
C LYS A 255 6.10 -1.98 -11.70
N GLN A 256 5.40 -1.40 -12.68
CA GLN A 256 5.69 -0.05 -13.19
C GLN A 256 5.52 1.02 -12.10
N LEU A 257 4.48 0.91 -11.26
CA LEU A 257 4.29 1.80 -10.11
C LEU A 257 5.50 1.74 -9.16
N ARG A 258 5.96 0.53 -8.81
CA ARG A 258 7.12 0.34 -7.94
C ARG A 258 8.38 0.98 -8.55
N GLU A 259 8.64 0.72 -9.83
CA GLU A 259 9.79 1.29 -10.56
C GLU A 259 9.71 2.83 -10.62
N ALA A 260 8.52 3.39 -10.79
CA ALA A 260 8.31 4.83 -10.74
C ALA A 260 8.63 5.42 -9.35
N MET A 261 8.16 4.80 -8.27
CA MET A 261 8.49 5.22 -6.89
C MET A 261 10.01 5.16 -6.64
N GLU A 262 10.65 4.07 -7.06
CA GLU A 262 12.11 3.88 -6.95
C GLU A 262 12.87 4.95 -7.75
N SER A 263 12.39 5.30 -8.95
CA SER A 263 12.98 6.36 -9.79
C SER A 263 12.94 7.74 -9.13
N LEU A 264 11.97 8.00 -8.24
CA LEU A 264 11.87 9.22 -7.43
C LEU A 264 12.79 9.21 -6.20
N GLY A 265 13.49 8.10 -5.95
CA GLY A 265 14.44 7.92 -4.84
C GLY A 265 13.90 7.13 -3.65
N TYR A 266 12.72 6.51 -3.77
CA TYR A 266 12.20 5.61 -2.73
C TYR A 266 13.09 4.36 -2.62
N GLU A 267 13.56 4.02 -1.42
CA GLU A 267 14.47 2.88 -1.20
C GLU A 267 13.89 1.92 -0.16
N HIS A 268 13.20 0.88 -0.62
CA HIS A 268 12.69 -0.17 0.27
C HIS A 268 12.55 -1.47 -0.50
N TYR A 269 12.69 -2.63 0.14
CA TYR A 269 12.44 -3.93 -0.53
C TYR A 269 10.98 -4.10 -0.99
N ASN A 270 10.07 -3.27 -0.47
CA ASN A 270 8.67 -3.19 -0.84
C ASN A 270 8.17 -1.74 -0.69
N PRO A 271 8.41 -0.85 -1.67
CA PRO A 271 8.10 0.58 -1.59
C PRO A 271 6.62 0.84 -1.33
N ILE A 272 5.73 0.10 -1.98
CA ILE A 272 4.28 0.25 -1.83
C ILE A 272 3.89 -0.01 -0.37
N MET A 273 4.23 -1.16 0.21
CA MET A 273 3.88 -1.45 1.61
C MET A 273 4.53 -0.48 2.60
N SER A 274 5.74 -0.01 2.33
CA SER A 274 6.40 1.01 3.17
C SER A 274 5.54 2.28 3.22
N LEU A 275 5.17 2.84 2.06
CA LEU A 275 4.33 4.04 1.96
C LEU A 275 2.98 3.84 2.64
N CYS A 276 2.30 2.72 2.34
CA CYS A 276 0.95 2.45 2.84
C CYS A 276 0.88 2.32 4.36
N THR A 277 1.99 2.04 5.04
CA THR A 277 2.05 1.95 6.51
C THR A 277 2.44 3.26 7.18
N HIS A 278 2.66 4.35 6.44
CA HIS A 278 2.91 5.68 7.03
C HIS A 278 1.70 6.22 7.78
N SER A 279 0.49 5.74 7.42
CA SER A 279 -0.76 6.10 8.09
C SER A 279 -1.27 5.08 9.11
N LEU A 280 -0.48 4.05 9.45
CA LEU A 280 -0.92 2.95 10.30
C LEU A 280 -0.60 3.23 11.77
N PRO A 281 -1.56 3.71 12.60
CA PRO A 281 -1.28 4.21 13.95
C PRO A 281 -1.01 3.10 14.99
N VAL A 282 -0.78 1.86 14.52
CA VAL A 282 -0.37 0.71 15.34
C VAL A 282 1.03 0.21 14.99
N SER A 283 1.70 0.84 14.02
CA SER A 283 3.10 0.58 13.64
C SER A 283 3.99 1.71 14.14
N PRO A 284 5.00 1.46 15.00
CA PRO A 284 5.85 2.52 15.55
C PRO A 284 6.67 3.33 14.52
N ALA A 285 7.21 4.50 14.86
CA ALA A 285 7.01 5.27 16.10
C ALA A 285 6.15 6.53 15.88
N LEU A 286 6.36 7.24 14.77
CA LEU A 286 5.59 8.42 14.37
C LEU A 286 4.84 8.12 13.07
N LYS A 287 3.51 8.31 13.05
CA LYS A 287 2.62 8.01 11.91
C LYS A 287 1.67 9.18 11.65
N LEU A 288 1.00 9.21 10.51
CA LEU A 288 0.06 10.29 10.15
C LEU A 288 -1.35 9.74 9.90
N THR A 289 -2.34 10.23 10.63
CA THR A 289 -3.76 9.97 10.35
C THR A 289 -4.45 11.26 9.92
N ASP A 290 -5.74 11.23 9.55
CA ASP A 290 -6.51 12.45 9.32
C ASP A 290 -6.63 13.33 10.57
N LEU A 291 -6.38 12.78 11.77
CA LEU A 291 -6.39 13.52 13.03
C LEU A 291 -5.07 14.25 13.34
N GLY A 292 -4.00 14.01 12.59
CA GLY A 292 -2.68 14.55 12.87
C GLY A 292 -1.59 13.49 12.94
N LEU A 293 -0.40 13.94 13.35
CA LEU A 293 0.73 13.07 13.69
C LEU A 293 0.42 12.30 14.96
N ILE A 294 0.73 11.00 14.96
CA ILE A 294 0.48 10.08 16.06
C ILE A 294 1.81 9.59 16.59
N ASP A 295 2.08 9.87 17.86
CA ASP A 295 3.05 9.11 18.64
C ASP A 295 2.39 7.77 19.00
N VAL A 296 2.81 6.70 18.33
CA VAL A 296 2.20 5.38 18.45
C VAL A 296 2.49 4.74 19.80
N HIS A 297 3.61 5.07 20.44
CA HIS A 297 3.96 4.54 21.76
C HIS A 297 3.13 5.21 22.85
N ALA A 298 2.97 6.52 22.77
CA ALA A 298 2.15 7.28 23.71
C ALA A 298 0.64 7.17 23.41
N GLY A 299 0.26 6.77 22.20
CA GLY A 299 -1.13 6.63 21.78
C GLY A 299 -1.87 7.97 21.66
N GLN A 300 -1.16 9.03 21.27
CA GLN A 300 -1.69 10.40 21.27
C GLN A 300 -1.36 11.13 19.97
N VAL A 301 -2.23 12.10 19.63
CA VAL A 301 -1.94 13.09 18.59
C VAL A 301 -0.88 14.05 19.13
N VAL A 302 0.17 14.29 18.35
CA VAL A 302 1.25 15.22 18.68
C VAL A 302 1.31 16.36 17.66
N PRO A 303 1.70 17.58 18.08
CA PRO A 303 1.77 18.72 17.18
C PRO A 303 2.96 18.60 16.21
N LEU A 304 2.80 19.13 15.00
CA LEU A 304 3.87 19.21 14.01
C LEU A 304 5.02 20.12 14.48
N LEU A 305 4.70 21.30 15.01
CA LEU A 305 5.64 22.21 15.63
C LEU A 305 5.86 21.79 17.09
N VAL A 306 7.12 21.65 17.51
CA VAL A 306 7.50 21.28 18.88
C VAL A 306 7.79 22.53 19.70
N GLU A 307 8.80 23.30 19.29
CA GLU A 307 9.22 24.54 19.93
C GLU A 307 10.01 25.42 18.95
N LYS A 308 10.25 26.68 19.32
CA LYS A 308 11.08 27.60 18.54
C LYS A 308 12.55 27.20 18.68
N ALA A 309 13.26 27.09 17.55
CA ALA A 309 14.67 26.71 17.50
C ALA A 309 15.61 27.83 17.99
#